data_AF-A0A701M8N5-F1
#
_entry.id   AF-A0A701M8N5-F1
#
_cell.length_a   1.000
_cell.length_b   1.000
_cell.length_c   1.000
_cell.angle_alpha   90.00
_cell.angle_beta   90.00
_cell.angle_gamma   90.00
#
_symmetry.space_group_name_H-M   'P 1'
#
loop_
_entity.id
_entity.type
_entity.pdbx_description
1 polymer ?
#
loop_
_entity_poly.entity_id
_entity_poly.type
_entity_poly.pdbx_seq_one_letter_code
_entity_poly.pdbx_strand_id
1 'polypeptide(L)'
;MNPVSCKLLNEAWKKEFPDEVAIAERMLALLDELEHYKSREERVTKLVLDNSTSWDALYKKLEAAEKLNAEQQRSLEHCKFLLLSAYEVQRDFAEALGCTGDNESIMEAIDAMKQRIAELEAREIKPAKGEVLVVVSGFTGCGKSAIAGEIEIAMKAIGVPVQWTNGDAEKHMTGADWLTAIEMYKPTVRIVEVNVPRAAGIKVKGNDCE
;
A
#
# COMPACT_ATOMS: atom_id res chain seq x y z
N MET A 1 22.48 78.27 -57.07
CA MET A 1 23.54 79.10 -56.45
C MET A 1 24.87 78.38 -56.66
N ASN A 2 25.91 79.05 -57.15
CA ASN A 2 27.23 78.44 -57.35
C ASN A 2 27.83 78.08 -55.96
N PRO A 3 28.33 76.85 -55.73
CA PRO A 3 28.92 76.45 -54.44
C PRO A 3 30.08 77.33 -53.97
N VAL A 4 30.78 78.01 -54.89
CA VAL A 4 31.84 78.98 -54.53
C VAL A 4 31.25 80.26 -53.94
N SER A 5 30.11 80.73 -54.46
CA SER A 5 29.43 81.94 -53.95
C SER A 5 28.85 81.73 -52.54
N CYS A 6 28.33 80.54 -52.23
CA CYS A 6 27.85 80.21 -50.88
C CYS A 6 29.00 80.14 -49.85
N LYS A 7 30.17 79.63 -50.27
CA LYS A 7 31.37 79.61 -49.42
C LYS A 7 31.87 81.02 -49.11
N LEU A 8 32.01 81.86 -50.14
CA LEU A 8 32.44 83.25 -49.97
C LEU A 8 31.47 84.08 -49.11
N LEU A 9 30.15 83.85 -49.26
CA LEU A 9 29.13 84.48 -48.40
C LEU A 9 29.23 83.99 -46.94
N ASN A 10 29.45 82.70 -46.71
CA ASN A 10 29.66 82.18 -45.36
C ASN A 10 30.95 82.71 -44.73
N GLU A 11 32.02 82.81 -45.49
CA GLU A 11 33.30 83.35 -45.01
C GLU A 11 33.21 84.85 -44.68
N ALA A 12 32.51 85.63 -45.51
CA ALA A 12 32.23 87.03 -45.24
C ALA A 12 31.34 87.20 -43.99
N TRP A 13 30.28 86.41 -43.88
CA TRP A 13 29.34 86.46 -42.76
C TRP A 13 29.98 86.06 -41.43
N LYS A 14 30.85 85.03 -41.43
CA LYS A 14 31.67 84.64 -40.25
C LYS A 14 32.60 85.76 -39.77
N LYS A 15 33.09 86.60 -40.68
CA LYS A 15 33.99 87.72 -40.37
C LYS A 15 33.24 88.94 -39.84
N GLU A 16 32.03 89.18 -40.34
CA GLU A 16 31.21 90.34 -40.00
C GLU A 16 30.38 90.12 -38.73
N PHE A 17 29.97 88.88 -38.44
CA PHE A 17 29.19 88.50 -37.26
C PHE A 17 29.76 87.25 -36.55
N PRO A 18 30.99 87.31 -36.02
CA PRO A 18 31.66 86.16 -35.40
C PRO A 18 30.92 85.64 -34.15
N ASP A 19 30.32 86.52 -33.38
CA ASP A 19 29.60 86.17 -32.15
C ASP A 19 28.32 85.38 -32.44
N GLU A 20 27.58 85.74 -33.49
CA GLU A 20 26.36 85.04 -33.91
C GLU A 20 26.68 83.61 -34.40
N VAL A 21 27.77 83.46 -35.15
CA VAL A 21 28.24 82.14 -35.59
C VAL A 21 28.69 81.29 -34.40
N ALA A 22 29.41 81.88 -33.44
CA ALA A 22 29.80 81.17 -32.22
C ALA A 22 28.58 80.75 -31.37
N ILE A 23 27.53 81.58 -31.34
CA ILE A 23 26.25 81.24 -30.70
C ILE A 23 25.58 80.07 -31.44
N ALA A 24 25.51 80.12 -32.78
CA ALA A 24 24.90 79.06 -33.59
C ALA A 24 25.64 77.72 -33.46
N GLU A 25 26.98 77.74 -33.46
CA GLU A 25 27.81 76.54 -33.26
C GLU A 25 27.61 75.95 -31.85
N ARG A 26 27.51 76.79 -30.82
CA ARG A 26 27.15 76.35 -29.45
C ARG A 26 25.74 75.79 -29.37
N MET A 27 24.77 76.42 -30.01
CA MET A 27 23.39 75.93 -30.07
C MET A 27 23.31 74.56 -30.77
N LEU A 28 24.06 74.37 -31.86
CA LEU A 28 24.13 73.09 -32.56
C LEU A 28 24.74 71.99 -31.67
N ALA A 29 25.84 72.27 -30.99
CA ALA A 29 26.45 71.33 -30.05
C ALA A 29 25.49 70.95 -28.89
N LEU A 30 24.74 71.93 -28.37
CA LEU A 30 23.72 71.66 -27.34
C LEU A 30 22.56 70.81 -27.88
N LEU A 31 22.15 70.98 -29.13
CA LEU A 31 21.12 70.14 -29.77
C LEU A 31 21.61 68.70 -29.94
N ASP A 32 22.85 68.50 -30.41
CA ASP A 32 23.47 67.18 -30.55
C ASP A 32 23.57 66.46 -29.19
N GLU A 33 23.96 67.20 -28.12
CA GLU A 33 23.96 66.67 -26.75
C GLU A 33 22.56 66.27 -26.30
N LEU A 34 21.54 67.10 -26.56
CA LEU A 34 20.15 66.83 -26.20
C LEU A 34 19.61 65.57 -26.89
N GLU A 35 19.94 65.39 -28.17
CA GLU A 35 19.59 64.18 -28.92
C GLU A 35 20.29 62.94 -28.36
N HIS A 36 21.57 63.06 -27.99
CA HIS A 36 22.29 61.99 -27.31
C HIS A 36 21.66 61.61 -25.95
N TYR A 37 21.25 62.59 -25.14
CA TYR A 37 20.54 62.34 -23.89
C TYR A 37 19.21 61.63 -24.10
N LYS A 38 18.40 62.09 -25.07
CA LYS A 38 17.12 61.45 -25.41
C LYS A 38 17.32 59.99 -25.83
N SER A 39 18.30 59.74 -26.70
CA SER A 39 18.66 58.37 -27.12
C SER A 39 19.12 57.49 -25.94
N ARG A 40 19.85 58.07 -24.97
CA ARG A 40 20.25 57.37 -23.75
C ARG A 40 19.05 57.05 -22.86
N GLU A 41 18.13 57.98 -22.67
CA GLU A 41 16.90 57.76 -21.89
C GLU A 41 16.03 56.65 -22.48
N GLU A 42 15.89 56.61 -23.81
CA GLU A 42 15.16 55.54 -24.50
C GLU A 42 15.80 54.16 -24.26
N ARG A 43 17.14 54.08 -24.32
CA ARG A 43 17.87 52.83 -24.01
C ARG A 43 17.71 52.40 -22.56
N VAL A 44 17.79 53.35 -21.61
CA VAL A 44 17.60 53.06 -20.18
C VAL A 44 16.18 52.57 -19.92
N THR A 45 15.17 53.23 -20.50
CA THR A 45 13.77 52.83 -20.38
C THR A 45 13.55 51.41 -20.89
N LYS A 46 14.09 51.08 -22.07
CA LYS A 46 14.01 49.72 -22.62
C LYS A 46 14.68 48.70 -21.70
N LEU A 47 15.90 48.99 -21.23
CA LEU A 47 16.63 48.10 -20.33
C LEU A 47 15.86 47.84 -19.02
N VAL A 48 15.25 48.89 -18.45
CA VAL A 48 14.44 48.77 -17.23
C VAL A 48 13.23 47.87 -17.48
N LEU A 49 12.54 48.04 -18.61
CA LEU A 49 11.40 47.18 -18.98
C LEU A 49 11.84 45.72 -19.19
N ASP A 50 12.90 45.50 -19.96
CA ASP A 50 13.43 44.15 -20.22
C ASP A 50 13.86 43.47 -18.90
N ASN A 51 14.54 44.20 -18.02
CA ASN A 51 14.91 43.70 -16.69
C ASN A 51 13.67 43.40 -15.83
N SER A 52 12.66 44.27 -15.81
CA SER A 52 11.41 44.04 -15.08
C SER A 52 10.72 42.75 -15.53
N THR A 53 10.63 42.53 -16.85
CA THR A 53 10.02 41.29 -17.38
C THR A 53 10.84 40.05 -17.05
N SER A 54 12.17 40.18 -17.00
CA SER A 54 13.07 39.10 -16.57
C SER A 54 12.85 38.73 -15.10
N TRP A 55 12.75 39.73 -14.22
CA TRP A 55 12.44 39.52 -12.79
C TRP A 55 11.06 38.88 -12.60
N ASP A 56 10.03 39.33 -13.30
CA ASP A 56 8.70 38.72 -13.24
C ASP A 56 8.72 37.24 -13.62
N ALA A 57 9.49 36.88 -14.65
CA ALA A 57 9.65 35.50 -15.07
C ALA A 57 10.36 34.64 -14.01
N LEU A 58 11.36 35.20 -13.32
CA LEU A 58 12.06 34.52 -12.23
C LEU A 58 11.15 34.32 -11.02
N TYR A 59 10.37 35.33 -10.62
CA TYR A 59 9.41 35.22 -9.53
C TYR A 59 8.36 34.14 -9.78
N LYS A 60 7.80 34.09 -11.00
CA LYS A 60 6.86 33.01 -11.37
C LYS A 60 7.47 31.61 -11.25
N LYS A 61 8.75 31.47 -11.63
CA LYS A 61 9.47 30.19 -11.48
C LYS A 61 9.71 29.87 -10.00
N LEU A 62 10.04 30.86 -9.18
CA LEU A 62 10.22 30.69 -7.75
C LEU A 62 8.92 30.22 -7.08
N GLU A 63 7.80 30.90 -7.33
CA GLU A 63 6.49 30.51 -6.80
C GLU A 63 6.08 29.09 -7.23
N ALA A 64 6.35 28.72 -8.49
CA ALA A 64 6.07 27.37 -8.98
C ALA A 64 6.95 26.31 -8.27
N ALA A 65 8.22 26.62 -8.06
CA ALA A 65 9.15 25.74 -7.34
C ALA A 65 8.77 25.60 -5.85
N GLU A 66 8.34 26.68 -5.20
CA GLU A 66 7.85 26.65 -3.82
C GLU A 66 6.59 25.80 -3.67
N LYS A 67 5.64 25.91 -4.61
CA LYS A 67 4.46 25.04 -4.65
C LYS A 67 4.84 23.58 -4.81
N LEU A 68 5.75 23.27 -5.75
CA LEU A 68 6.23 21.90 -5.97
C LEU A 68 6.93 21.34 -4.72
N ASN A 69 7.77 22.13 -4.05
CA ASN A 69 8.41 21.72 -2.80
C ASN A 69 7.39 21.45 -1.69
N ALA A 70 6.35 22.29 -1.57
CA ALA A 70 5.28 22.05 -0.61
C ALA A 70 4.49 20.76 -0.91
N GLU A 71 4.24 20.47 -2.18
CA GLU A 71 3.59 19.21 -2.60
C GLU A 71 4.47 17.99 -2.31
N GLN A 72 5.77 18.05 -2.66
CA GLN A 72 6.73 17.00 -2.35
C GLN A 72 6.84 16.75 -0.85
N GLN A 73 6.85 17.82 -0.04
CA GLN A 73 6.89 17.71 1.41
C GLN A 73 5.65 17.00 1.96
N ARG A 74 4.45 17.33 1.48
CA ARG A 74 3.22 16.62 1.85
C ARG A 74 3.26 15.14 1.45
N SER A 75 3.79 14.83 0.26
CA SER A 75 3.93 13.45 -0.20
C SER A 75 4.91 12.66 0.68
N LEU A 76 6.04 13.27 1.06
CA LEU A 76 7.01 12.66 1.99
C LEU A 76 6.40 12.40 3.36
N GLU A 77 5.66 13.36 3.91
CA GLU A 77 4.95 13.19 5.18
C GLU A 77 3.93 12.06 5.11
N HIS A 78 3.19 11.96 4.01
CA HIS A 78 2.25 10.88 3.79
C HIS A 78 2.94 9.51 3.69
N CYS A 79 4.02 9.40 2.90
CA CYS A 79 4.81 8.16 2.81
C CYS A 79 5.40 7.77 4.18
N LYS A 80 5.86 8.75 4.96
CA LYS A 80 6.37 8.52 6.32
C LYS A 80 5.29 7.98 7.25
N PHE A 81 4.08 8.52 7.18
CA PHE A 81 2.93 8.02 7.93
C PHE A 81 2.61 6.57 7.54
N LEU A 82 2.51 6.27 6.24
CA LEU A 82 2.25 4.91 5.76
C LEU A 82 3.32 3.93 6.24
N LEU A 83 4.59 4.32 6.14
CA LEU A 83 5.72 3.50 6.58
C LEU A 83 5.65 3.19 8.08
N LEU A 84 5.39 4.19 8.92
CA LEU A 84 5.23 4.00 10.37
C LEU A 84 4.07 3.07 10.69
N SER A 85 2.91 3.28 10.07
CA SER A 85 1.74 2.42 10.29
C SER A 85 1.97 0.98 9.82
N ALA A 86 2.70 0.79 8.72
CA ALA A 86 3.06 -0.54 8.23
C ALA A 86 4.00 -1.25 9.20
N TYR A 87 4.99 -0.55 9.77
CA TYR A 87 5.88 -1.12 10.78
C TYR A 87 5.15 -1.50 12.07
N GLU A 88 4.18 -0.70 12.51
CA GLU A 88 3.35 -1.04 13.68
C GLU A 88 2.57 -2.34 13.43
N VAL A 89 1.86 -2.42 12.30
CA VAL A 89 1.12 -3.63 11.90
C VAL A 89 2.04 -4.85 11.81
N GLN A 90 3.20 -4.69 11.18
CA GLN A 90 4.18 -5.77 11.01
C GLN A 90 4.72 -6.26 12.37
N ARG A 91 4.98 -5.35 13.31
CA ARG A 91 5.40 -5.69 14.68
C ARG A 91 4.31 -6.45 15.41
N ASP A 92 3.05 -6.00 15.33
CA ASP A 92 1.93 -6.65 16.00
C ASP A 92 1.70 -8.07 15.45
N PHE A 93 1.86 -8.27 14.13
CA PHE A 93 1.86 -9.61 13.52
C PHE A 93 3.01 -10.47 14.02
N ALA A 94 4.23 -9.93 14.07
CA ALA A 94 5.41 -10.65 14.53
C ALA A 94 5.27 -11.10 15.99
N GLU A 95 4.72 -10.23 16.86
CA GLU A 95 4.46 -10.56 18.26
C GLU A 95 3.42 -11.68 18.39
N ALA A 96 2.32 -11.61 17.63
CA ALA A 96 1.28 -12.64 17.63
C ALA A 96 1.79 -14.01 17.13
N LEU A 97 2.69 -13.99 16.14
CA LEU A 97 3.31 -15.20 15.58
C LEU A 97 4.53 -15.68 16.38
N GLY A 98 5.08 -14.84 17.27
CA GLY A 98 6.31 -15.11 18.01
C GLY A 98 7.56 -15.20 17.14
N CYS A 99 7.61 -14.45 16.03
CA CYS A 99 8.72 -14.47 15.07
C CYS A 99 9.48 -13.13 15.01
N THR A 100 10.62 -13.12 14.31
CA THR A 100 11.33 -11.88 13.98
C THR A 100 10.48 -11.12 12.97
N GLY A 101 10.22 -9.84 13.23
CA GLY A 101 9.22 -9.05 12.49
C GLY A 101 9.61 -8.65 11.07
N ASP A 102 10.43 -9.43 10.38
CA ASP A 102 10.70 -9.33 8.95
C ASP A 102 9.68 -10.15 8.13
N ASN A 103 9.44 -9.73 6.88
CA ASN A 103 8.41 -10.35 6.03
C ASN A 103 8.66 -11.83 5.77
N GLU A 104 9.92 -12.25 5.68
CA GLU A 104 10.30 -13.64 5.43
C GLU A 104 9.90 -14.52 6.61
N SER A 105 10.31 -14.15 7.82
CA SER A 105 9.98 -14.88 9.05
C SER A 105 8.47 -14.90 9.35
N ILE A 106 7.74 -13.82 9.04
CA ILE A 106 6.27 -13.81 9.14
C ILE A 106 5.65 -14.80 8.15
N MET A 107 6.12 -14.85 6.90
CA MET A 107 5.61 -15.79 5.91
C MET A 107 5.91 -17.24 6.28
N GLU A 108 7.11 -17.53 6.76
CA GLU A 108 7.49 -18.87 7.24
C GLU A 108 6.61 -19.32 8.41
N ALA A 109 6.35 -18.43 9.38
CA ALA A 109 5.47 -18.73 10.51
C ALA A 109 4.04 -19.03 10.05
N ILE A 110 3.51 -18.27 9.08
CA ILE A 110 2.19 -18.51 8.50
C ILE A 110 2.14 -19.88 7.81
N ASP A 111 3.15 -20.22 7.02
CA ASP A 111 3.17 -21.48 6.29
C ASP A 111 3.34 -22.69 7.22
N ALA A 112 4.13 -22.56 8.29
CA ALA A 112 4.20 -23.55 9.35
C ALA A 112 2.82 -23.75 10.04
N MET A 113 2.08 -22.67 10.31
CA MET A 113 0.73 -22.76 10.86
C MET A 113 -0.24 -23.44 9.89
N LYS A 114 -0.20 -23.10 8.60
CA LYS A 114 -1.03 -23.75 7.57
C LYS A 114 -0.74 -25.25 7.47
N GLN A 115 0.53 -25.64 7.50
CA GLN A 115 0.91 -27.05 7.51
C GLN A 115 0.34 -27.77 8.74
N ARG A 116 0.48 -27.17 9.93
CA ARG A 116 -0.09 -27.73 11.17
C ARG A 116 -1.62 -27.84 11.12
N ILE A 117 -2.31 -26.87 10.52
CA ILE A 117 -3.76 -26.96 10.30
C ILE A 117 -4.08 -28.13 9.36
N ALA A 118 -3.39 -28.24 8.23
CA ALA A 118 -3.60 -29.35 7.28
C ALA A 118 -3.32 -30.72 7.91
N GLU A 119 -2.28 -30.85 8.74
CA GLU A 119 -2.00 -32.06 9.51
C GLU A 119 -3.12 -32.38 10.52
N LEU A 120 -3.64 -31.36 11.22
CA LEU A 120 -4.75 -31.55 12.15
C LEU A 120 -6.04 -31.93 11.43
N GLU A 121 -6.33 -31.30 10.29
CA GLU A 121 -7.48 -31.62 9.44
C GLU A 121 -7.37 -33.01 8.81
N ALA A 122 -6.17 -33.47 8.46
CA ALA A 122 -5.94 -34.82 7.96
C ALA A 122 -6.09 -35.90 9.05
N ARG A 123 -5.79 -35.56 10.31
CA ARG A 123 -6.05 -36.43 11.47
C ARG A 123 -7.51 -36.43 11.89
N GLU A 124 -8.26 -35.39 11.54
CA GLU A 124 -9.69 -35.31 11.79
C GLU A 124 -10.43 -36.30 10.88
N ILE A 125 -10.99 -37.36 11.49
CA ILE A 125 -11.80 -38.33 10.77
C ILE A 125 -13.15 -37.69 10.47
N LYS A 126 -13.46 -37.53 9.18
CA LYS A 126 -14.75 -36.99 8.72
C LYS A 126 -15.63 -38.11 8.17
N PRO A 127 -16.94 -38.13 8.45
CA PRO A 127 -17.85 -39.12 7.87
C PRO A 127 -17.96 -38.94 6.35
N ALA A 128 -18.08 -40.04 5.61
CA ALA A 128 -18.43 -40.02 4.20
C ALA A 128 -19.90 -39.58 4.00
N LYS A 129 -20.27 -39.29 2.75
CA LYS A 129 -21.64 -38.88 2.41
C LYS A 129 -22.62 -40.02 2.72
N GLY A 130 -23.52 -39.78 3.66
CA GLY A 130 -24.52 -40.78 4.10
C GLY A 130 -24.03 -41.69 5.22
N GLU A 131 -22.80 -41.49 5.70
CA GLU A 131 -22.24 -42.18 6.86
C GLU A 131 -22.47 -41.36 8.13
N VAL A 132 -22.66 -42.04 9.26
CA VAL A 132 -22.68 -41.44 10.59
C VAL A 132 -21.44 -41.91 11.35
N LEU A 133 -20.51 -41.00 11.61
CA LEU A 133 -19.30 -41.30 12.37
C LEU A 133 -19.56 -41.09 13.87
N VAL A 134 -19.34 -42.13 14.68
CA VAL A 134 -19.41 -42.06 16.14
C VAL A 134 -18.00 -42.13 16.71
N VAL A 135 -17.53 -41.04 17.32
CA VAL A 135 -16.21 -40.97 17.97
C VAL A 135 -16.39 -41.15 19.49
N VAL A 136 -15.89 -42.26 20.03
CA VAL A 136 -15.92 -42.53 21.48
C VAL A 136 -14.54 -42.18 22.07
N SER A 137 -14.47 -41.10 22.85
CA SER A 137 -13.26 -40.63 23.51
C SER A 137 -13.40 -40.65 25.04
N GLY A 138 -12.27 -40.83 25.74
CA GLY A 138 -12.23 -40.87 27.20
C GLY A 138 -10.88 -41.35 27.71
N PHE A 139 -10.59 -41.08 28.99
CA PHE A 139 -9.35 -41.52 29.63
C PHE A 139 -9.23 -43.04 29.69
N THR A 140 -8.00 -43.55 29.76
CA THR A 140 -7.75 -44.99 29.95
C THR A 140 -8.46 -45.47 31.23
N GLY A 141 -9.19 -46.58 31.14
CA GLY A 141 -9.95 -47.13 32.27
C GLY A 141 -11.34 -46.51 32.52
N CYS A 142 -11.82 -45.60 31.68
CA CYS A 142 -13.15 -44.99 31.85
C CYS A 142 -14.32 -45.81 31.27
N GLY A 143 -14.09 -47.06 30.84
CA GLY A 143 -15.11 -47.89 30.19
C GLY A 143 -15.40 -47.56 28.71
N LYS A 144 -14.60 -46.72 28.04
CA LYS A 144 -14.77 -46.33 26.62
C LYS A 144 -15.01 -47.51 25.66
N SER A 145 -14.23 -48.58 25.79
CA SER A 145 -14.35 -49.76 24.92
C SER A 145 -15.64 -50.55 25.17
N ALA A 146 -16.16 -50.52 26.41
CA ALA A 146 -17.42 -51.19 26.72
C ALA A 146 -18.60 -50.46 26.07
N ILE A 147 -18.60 -49.13 26.13
CA ILE A 147 -19.60 -48.31 25.41
C ILE A 147 -19.50 -48.49 23.90
N ALA A 148 -18.29 -48.48 23.33
CA ALA A 148 -18.09 -48.71 21.89
C ALA A 148 -18.60 -50.10 21.45
N GLY A 149 -18.34 -51.14 22.25
CA GLY A 149 -18.83 -52.50 22.00
C GLY A 149 -20.35 -52.61 22.04
N GLU A 150 -21.01 -51.99 23.03
CA GLU A 150 -22.48 -51.97 23.11
C GLU A 150 -23.11 -51.26 21.92
N ILE A 151 -22.53 -50.13 21.47
CA ILE A 151 -23.00 -49.43 20.28
C ILE A 151 -22.91 -50.35 19.06
N GLU A 152 -21.80 -51.07 18.88
CA GLU A 152 -21.63 -52.00 17.77
C GLU A 152 -22.69 -53.12 17.78
N ILE A 153 -22.93 -53.75 18.94
CA ILE A 153 -23.93 -54.82 19.08
C ILE A 153 -25.33 -54.29 18.81
N ALA A 154 -25.69 -53.13 19.36
CA ALA A 154 -26.99 -52.50 19.15
C ALA A 154 -27.23 -52.19 17.67
N MET A 155 -26.22 -51.65 16.95
CA MET A 155 -26.32 -51.36 15.52
C MET A 155 -26.50 -52.63 14.68
N LYS A 156 -25.75 -53.70 14.99
CA LYS A 156 -25.91 -55.00 14.31
C LYS A 156 -27.31 -55.60 14.54
N ALA A 157 -27.84 -55.48 15.76
CA ALA A 157 -29.16 -56.00 16.10
C ALA A 157 -30.30 -55.32 15.32
N ILE A 158 -30.17 -54.03 15.01
CA ILE A 158 -31.14 -53.28 14.19
C ILE A 158 -30.87 -53.40 12.68
N GLY A 159 -29.85 -54.17 12.26
CA GLY A 159 -29.50 -54.37 10.86
C GLY A 159 -28.72 -53.21 10.21
N VAL A 160 -28.17 -52.27 11.00
CA VAL A 160 -27.31 -51.20 10.49
C VAL A 160 -25.88 -51.72 10.32
N PRO A 161 -25.25 -51.55 9.14
CA PRO A 161 -23.86 -51.94 8.95
C PRO A 161 -22.96 -51.06 9.81
N VAL A 162 -22.08 -51.68 10.60
CA VAL A 162 -21.15 -51.00 11.50
C VAL A 162 -19.74 -51.54 11.30
N GLN A 163 -18.75 -50.64 11.34
CA GLN A 163 -17.33 -50.99 11.24
C GLN A 163 -16.57 -50.32 12.38
N TRP A 164 -15.87 -51.13 13.19
CA TRP A 164 -15.00 -50.64 14.26
C TRP A 164 -13.54 -50.74 13.82
N THR A 165 -13.01 -49.67 13.23
CA THR A 165 -11.70 -49.65 12.54
C THR A 165 -10.47 -49.75 13.44
N ASN A 166 -10.62 -49.45 14.73
CA ASN A 166 -9.54 -49.44 15.73
C ASN A 166 -9.90 -50.21 17.00
N GLY A 167 -10.87 -51.13 16.90
CA GLY A 167 -11.22 -52.05 17.97
C GLY A 167 -10.22 -53.19 17.98
N ASP A 168 -9.35 -53.23 18.98
CA ASP A 168 -8.42 -54.34 19.13
C ASP A 168 -9.17 -55.67 19.08
N ALA A 169 -8.64 -56.60 18.29
CA ALA A 169 -9.02 -58.01 18.32
C ALA A 169 -8.84 -58.65 19.72
N GLU A 170 -8.10 -58.00 20.63
CA GLU A 170 -7.89 -58.43 22.01
C GLU A 170 -9.16 -58.47 22.88
N LYS A 171 -10.34 -58.09 22.35
CA LYS A 171 -11.61 -58.21 23.07
C LYS A 171 -12.70 -58.83 22.20
N HIS A 172 -12.52 -60.09 21.81
CA HIS A 172 -13.58 -61.01 21.33
C HIS A 172 -14.64 -61.30 22.42
N MET A 173 -15.07 -60.25 23.10
CA MET A 173 -16.01 -60.23 24.20
C MET A 173 -17.42 -60.20 23.60
N THR A 174 -18.27 -61.11 24.06
CA THR A 174 -19.69 -61.17 23.75
C THR A 174 -20.44 -60.05 24.49
N GLY A 175 -21.71 -59.79 24.16
CA GLY A 175 -22.51 -58.78 24.87
C GLY A 175 -22.54 -58.94 26.40
N ALA A 176 -22.41 -60.18 26.92
CA ALA A 176 -22.34 -60.43 28.36
C ALA A 176 -21.04 -59.93 29.01
N ASP A 177 -19.94 -59.97 28.27
CA ASP A 177 -18.63 -59.57 28.76
C ASP A 177 -18.54 -58.03 28.88
N TRP A 178 -19.24 -57.30 28.00
CA TRP A 178 -19.31 -55.84 28.04
C TRP A 178 -20.16 -55.30 29.20
N LEU A 179 -21.25 -56.00 29.56
CA LEU A 179 -22.08 -55.63 30.71
C LEU A 179 -21.27 -55.64 32.02
N THR A 180 -20.42 -56.65 32.20
CA THR A 180 -19.50 -56.75 33.34
C THR A 180 -18.54 -55.55 33.39
N ALA A 181 -18.03 -55.12 32.24
CA ALA A 181 -17.16 -53.94 32.15
C ALA A 181 -17.91 -52.63 32.43
N ILE A 182 -19.16 -52.49 32.00
CA ILE A 182 -19.99 -51.31 32.30
C ILE A 182 -20.26 -51.21 33.79
N GLU A 183 -20.58 -52.33 34.44
CA GLU A 183 -20.79 -52.38 35.89
C GLU A 183 -19.53 -52.04 36.68
N MET A 184 -18.36 -52.52 36.22
CA MET A 184 -17.06 -52.25 36.85
C MET A 184 -16.65 -50.78 36.73
N TYR A 185 -16.71 -50.21 35.52
CA TYR A 185 -16.17 -48.88 35.25
C TYR A 185 -17.20 -47.75 35.43
N LYS A 186 -18.50 -48.07 35.53
CA LYS A 186 -19.61 -47.13 35.70
C LYS A 186 -19.48 -45.86 34.84
N PRO A 187 -19.34 -46.01 33.50
CA PRO A 187 -19.15 -44.88 32.61
C PRO A 187 -20.37 -43.94 32.62
N THR A 188 -20.14 -42.64 32.44
CA THR A 188 -21.18 -41.64 32.19
C THR A 188 -21.10 -41.20 30.73
N VAL A 189 -22.24 -41.14 30.03
CA VAL A 189 -22.32 -40.79 28.61
C VAL A 189 -23.12 -39.51 28.43
N ARG A 190 -22.55 -38.55 27.69
CA ARG A 190 -23.23 -37.32 27.24
C ARG A 190 -23.30 -37.33 25.72
N ILE A 191 -24.51 -37.34 25.18
CA ILE A 191 -24.76 -37.28 23.73
C ILE A 191 -25.08 -35.83 23.35
N VAL A 192 -24.37 -35.30 22.36
CA VAL A 192 -24.62 -33.98 21.78
C VAL A 192 -24.77 -34.16 20.28
N GLU A 193 -25.90 -33.69 19.74
CA GLU A 193 -26.10 -33.65 18.29
C GLU A 193 -25.37 -32.44 17.71
N VAL A 194 -24.49 -32.69 16.75
CA VAL A 194 -23.78 -31.64 15.99
C VAL A 194 -24.00 -31.91 14.51
N ASN A 195 -24.61 -30.95 13.81
CA ASN A 195 -24.80 -31.07 12.37
C ASN A 195 -23.52 -30.65 11.65
N VAL A 196 -22.99 -31.52 10.78
CA VAL A 196 -21.84 -31.20 9.93
C VAL A 196 -22.35 -30.50 8.67
N PRO A 197 -22.05 -29.20 8.47
CA PRO A 197 -22.51 -28.49 7.28
C PRO A 197 -21.88 -29.12 6.03
N ARG A 198 -22.68 -29.26 4.97
CA ARG A 198 -22.16 -29.68 3.66
C ARG A 198 -21.17 -28.61 3.21
N ALA A 199 -19.94 -29.00 2.88
CA ALA A 199 -18.95 -28.09 2.34
C ALA A 199 -19.55 -27.35 1.13
N ALA A 200 -19.86 -26.07 1.31
CA ALA A 200 -20.20 -25.20 0.20
C ALA A 200 -18.89 -24.96 -0.56
N GLY A 201 -18.78 -25.48 -1.78
CA GLY A 201 -17.60 -25.25 -2.62
C GLY A 201 -17.34 -23.74 -2.71
N ILE A 202 -16.15 -23.32 -2.29
CA ILE A 202 -15.69 -21.95 -2.42
C ILE A 202 -15.58 -21.68 -3.93
N LYS A 203 -16.60 -21.05 -4.51
CA LYS A 203 -16.50 -20.45 -5.84
C LYS A 203 -15.68 -19.18 -5.70
N VAL A 204 -14.37 -19.29 -5.89
CA VAL A 204 -13.55 -18.13 -6.22
C VAL A 204 -14.00 -17.67 -7.60
N LYS A 205 -14.84 -16.63 -7.67
CA LYS A 205 -15.05 -15.93 -8.94
C LYS A 205 -13.72 -15.28 -9.29
N GLY A 206 -13.05 -15.80 -10.32
CA GLY A 206 -12.01 -15.05 -11.00
C GLY A 206 -12.63 -13.76 -11.49
N ASN A 207 -12.15 -12.63 -10.99
CA ASN A 207 -12.39 -11.36 -11.66
C ASN A 207 -11.47 -11.35 -12.87
N ASP A 208 -12.02 -11.68 -14.03
CA ASP A 208 -11.40 -11.35 -15.30
C ASP A 208 -11.39 -9.81 -15.39
N CYS A 209 -10.19 -9.23 -15.42
CA CYS A 209 -10.00 -7.82 -15.72
C CYS A 209 -9.98 -7.67 -17.25
N GLU A 210 -10.96 -6.95 -17.79
CA GLU A 210 -10.83 -6.22 -19.07
C GLU A 210 -9.93 -4.99 -18.90
#